data_AF-A0A1B3N0F8-F1
#
_entry.id   AF-A0A1B3N0F8-F1
#
_cell.length_a   1.000
_cell.length_b   1.000
_cell.length_c   1.000
_cell.angle_alpha   90.00
_cell.angle_beta   90.00
_cell.angle_gamma   90.00
#
_symmetry.space_group_name_H-M   'P 1'
#
loop_
_entity.id
_entity.type
_entity.pdbx_description
1 polymer ?
#
loop_
_entity_poly.entity_id
_entity_poly.type
_entity_poly.pdbx_seq_one_letter_code
_entity_poly.pdbx_strand_id
1 'polypeptide(L)'
;MMNSAPVSLVRLPGDRYLFTSQSTDLRFHEVQRLSAAQARAIASFGPVTTGLLLPIGYGANLLSGIGSDKRIVLQNGYHRAYSMLAHGITHAPMVVERVSCLDELDLVGSDDVTDDPAHYFRSPRPPLLMDFLNPALTRQVVVYPLETRVEIEIKVRTSTGPAARVVS
;
A
#
# COMPACT_ATOMS: atom_id res chain seq x y z
N MET A 1 0.43 -19.06 -3.52
CA MET A 1 1.64 -18.23 -3.69
C MET A 1 1.20 -16.92 -4.34
N MET A 2 1.40 -15.78 -3.68
CA MET A 2 1.15 -14.46 -4.28
C MET A 2 2.24 -14.21 -5.33
N ASN A 3 1.86 -14.21 -6.60
CA ASN A 3 2.77 -13.90 -7.70
C ASN A 3 2.92 -12.36 -7.76
N SER A 4 3.88 -11.82 -7.01
CA SER A 4 4.21 -10.40 -7.05
C SER A 4 4.83 -10.04 -8.39
N ALA A 5 4.53 -8.85 -8.91
CA ALA A 5 5.21 -8.36 -10.11
C ALA A 5 6.73 -8.32 -9.84
N PRO A 6 7.58 -8.52 -10.86
CA PRO A 6 9.02 -8.41 -10.68
C PRO A 6 9.39 -6.98 -10.25
N VAL A 7 10.41 -6.90 -9.37
CA VAL A 7 11.06 -5.64 -8.97
C VAL A 7 12.42 -5.57 -9.64
N SER A 8 12.68 -4.48 -10.35
CA SER A 8 14.01 -4.15 -10.88
C SER A 8 14.73 -3.20 -9.92
N LEU A 9 16.04 -3.37 -9.78
CA LEU A 9 16.90 -2.51 -8.95
C LEU A 9 18.02 -1.91 -9.79
N VAL A 10 18.18 -0.60 -9.71
CA VAL A 10 19.30 0.14 -10.31
C VAL A 10 19.98 0.99 -9.24
N ARG A 11 21.32 0.92 -9.17
CA ARG A 11 22.11 1.86 -8.35
C ARG A 11 22.38 3.13 -9.16
N LEU A 12 22.01 4.27 -8.58
CA LEU A 12 22.23 5.60 -9.14
C LEU A 12 23.43 6.30 -8.45
N PRO A 13 24.00 7.35 -9.05
CA PRO A 13 25.03 8.17 -8.41
C PRO A 13 24.54 8.78 -7.08
N GLY A 14 25.47 8.91 -6.12
CA GLY A 14 25.20 9.51 -4.81
C GLY A 14 24.56 8.58 -3.78
N ASP A 15 24.90 7.28 -3.81
CA ASP A 15 24.34 6.26 -2.90
C ASP A 15 22.81 6.19 -2.93
N ARG A 16 22.27 6.35 -4.14
CA ARG A 16 20.84 6.24 -4.44
C ARG A 16 20.52 4.91 -5.09
N TYR A 17 19.35 4.37 -4.77
CA TYR A 17 18.87 3.08 -5.23
C TYR A 17 17.46 3.26 -5.74
N LEU A 18 17.22 2.90 -7.00
CA LEU A 18 15.93 2.99 -7.66
C LEU A 18 15.34 1.59 -7.82
N PHE A 19 14.16 1.40 -7.26
CA PHE A 19 13.36 0.20 -7.38
C PHE A 19 12.16 0.48 -8.27
N THR A 20 11.94 -0.34 -9.28
CA THR A 20 10.81 -0.15 -10.22
C THR A 20 9.97 -1.41 -10.37
N SER A 21 8.66 -1.22 -10.60
CA SER A 21 7.75 -2.31 -10.92
C SER A 21 6.56 -1.83 -11.75
N GLN A 22 5.98 -2.76 -12.53
CA GLN A 22 4.74 -2.56 -13.27
C GLN A 22 3.48 -2.62 -12.37
N SER A 23 3.64 -3.04 -11.11
CA SER A 23 2.56 -2.96 -10.13
C SER A 23 2.51 -1.55 -9.55
N THR A 24 1.31 -0.99 -9.52
CA THR A 24 1.03 0.31 -8.89
C THR A 24 1.23 0.31 -7.38
N ASP A 25 1.36 -0.87 -6.77
CA ASP A 25 1.41 -1.08 -5.32
C ASP A 25 2.84 -1.23 -4.76
N LEU A 26 3.87 -1.05 -5.59
CA LEU A 26 5.25 -1.06 -5.11
C LEU A 26 5.46 0.08 -4.11
N ARG A 27 5.88 -0.25 -2.88
CA ARG A 27 6.01 0.72 -1.80
C ARG A 27 7.16 0.40 -0.87
N PHE A 28 7.67 1.44 -0.23
CA PHE A 28 8.48 1.31 0.97
C PHE A 28 7.57 0.96 2.15
N HIS A 29 7.99 0.04 3.02
CA HIS A 29 7.23 -0.31 4.22
C HIS A 29 7.64 0.58 5.39
N GLU A 30 8.66 0.18 6.14
CA GLU A 30 9.22 0.92 7.25
C GLU A 30 10.66 0.45 7.48
N VAL A 31 11.53 1.31 8.01
CA VAL A 31 12.88 0.90 8.42
C VAL A 31 12.76 -0.11 9.55
N GLN A 32 13.34 -1.30 9.36
CA GLN A 32 13.35 -2.33 10.40
C GLN A 32 14.77 -2.54 10.92
N ARG A 33 14.90 -2.71 12.23
CA ARG A 33 16.16 -3.15 12.82
C ARG A 33 16.33 -4.65 12.59
N LEU A 34 17.50 -5.04 12.08
CA LEU A 34 17.84 -6.45 11.99
C LEU A 34 18.03 -7.03 13.39
N SER A 35 17.44 -8.20 13.63
CA SER A 35 17.75 -9.01 14.81
C SER A 35 19.22 -9.43 14.78
N ALA A 36 19.79 -9.75 15.95
CA ALA A 36 21.17 -10.24 16.02
C ALA A 36 21.40 -11.51 15.19
N ALA A 37 20.37 -12.37 15.05
CA ALA A 37 20.44 -13.56 14.21
C ALA A 37 20.52 -13.20 12.72
N GLN A 38 19.69 -12.27 12.25
CA GLN A 38 19.72 -11.79 10.87
C GLN A 38 21.02 -11.04 10.56
N ALA A 39 21.51 -10.22 11.50
CA ALA A 39 22.76 -9.48 11.35
C ALA A 39 23.95 -10.43 11.13
N ARG A 40 24.05 -11.50 11.93
CA ARG A 40 25.12 -12.51 11.79
C ARG A 40 25.09 -13.29 10.47
N ALA A 41 23.93 -13.32 9.80
CA ALA A 41 23.79 -13.97 8.50
C ALA A 41 24.26 -13.10 7.32
N ILE A 42 24.55 -11.81 7.55
CA ILE A 42 25.03 -10.92 6.49
C ILE A 42 26.49 -11.24 6.15
N ALA A 43 26.74 -11.56 4.89
CA ALA A 43 28.09 -11.69 4.36
C ALA A 43 28.79 -10.32 4.40
N SER A 44 29.81 -10.21 5.25
CA SER A 44 30.61 -9.00 5.45
C SER A 44 32.05 -9.38 5.78
N PHE A 45 32.97 -8.42 5.67
CA PHE A 45 34.39 -8.64 5.96
C PHE A 45 34.68 -8.90 7.46
N GLY A 46 33.75 -8.53 8.34
CA GLY A 46 33.87 -8.69 9.79
C GLY A 46 32.51 -8.90 10.48
N PRO A 47 32.51 -9.14 11.80
CA PRO A 47 31.28 -9.43 12.53
C PRO A 47 30.28 -8.28 12.45
N VAL A 48 29.09 -8.57 11.92
CA VAL A 48 27.97 -7.61 11.88
C VAL A 48 27.16 -7.75 13.16
N THR A 49 27.09 -6.67 13.96
CA THR A 49 26.39 -6.66 15.25
C THR A 49 24.91 -6.31 15.12
N THR A 50 24.58 -5.44 14.16
CA THR A 50 23.21 -4.98 13.84
C THR A 50 23.20 -4.33 12.46
N GLY A 51 22.01 -4.07 11.92
CA GLY A 51 21.84 -3.26 10.71
C GLY A 51 20.42 -2.72 10.61
N LEU A 52 20.20 -1.87 9.62
CA LEU A 52 18.86 -1.41 9.22
C LEU A 52 18.49 -2.13 7.92
N LEU A 53 17.27 -2.66 7.88
CA LEU A 53 16.62 -3.16 6.69
C LEU A 53 15.71 -2.07 6.14
N LEU A 54 15.74 -1.89 4.83
CA LEU A 54 14.89 -0.97 4.08
C LEU A 54 13.99 -1.80 3.17
N PRO A 55 12.88 -2.36 3.69
CA PRO A 55 12.04 -3.28 2.94
C PRO A 55 11.27 -2.53 1.87
N ILE A 56 11.38 -3.02 0.64
CA ILE A 56 10.54 -2.60 -0.48
C ILE A 56 9.78 -3.82 -0.94
N GLY A 57 8.48 -3.64 -1.13
CA GLY A 57 7.59 -4.73 -1.47
C GLY A 57 6.23 -4.22 -1.88
N TYR A 58 5.25 -5.08 -1.69
CA TYR A 58 3.86 -4.86 -2.08
C TYR A 58 2.97 -4.95 -0.85
N GLY A 59 1.84 -4.27 -0.90
CA GLY A 59 0.80 -4.38 0.10
C GLY A 59 0.11 -5.75 0.08
N ALA A 60 -0.69 -5.99 1.12
CA ALA A 60 -1.63 -7.09 1.11
C ALA A 60 -2.67 -6.81 0.02
N ASN A 61 -2.69 -7.65 -1.02
CA ASN A 61 -3.54 -7.47 -2.18
C ASN A 61 -4.98 -7.97 -1.91
N LEU A 62 -5.57 -7.48 -0.81
CA LEU A 62 -6.89 -7.84 -0.30
C LEU A 62 -7.94 -6.86 -0.82
N LEU A 63 -9.20 -7.31 -0.92
CA LEU A 63 -10.32 -6.36 -0.99
C LEU A 63 -10.50 -5.75 0.39
N SER A 64 -10.63 -4.43 0.46
CA SER A 64 -11.00 -3.75 1.69
C SER A 64 -12.12 -2.75 1.44
N GLY A 65 -12.92 -2.51 2.48
CA GLY A 65 -13.99 -1.53 2.44
C GLY A 65 -14.39 -1.03 3.81
N ILE A 66 -15.02 0.13 3.83
CA ILE A 66 -15.61 0.73 5.03
C ILE A 66 -17.09 0.39 5.06
N GLY A 67 -17.50 -0.26 6.14
CA GLY A 67 -18.89 -0.58 6.41
C GLY A 67 -19.53 0.42 7.36
N SER A 68 -20.62 1.04 6.93
CA SER A 68 -21.53 1.81 7.79
C SER A 68 -22.97 1.37 7.54
N ASP A 69 -23.70 1.08 8.62
CA ASP A 69 -25.04 0.47 8.58
C ASP A 69 -25.12 -0.78 7.66
N LYS A 70 -25.88 -0.65 6.57
CA LYS A 70 -26.16 -1.69 5.56
C LYS A 70 -25.33 -1.53 4.29
N ARG A 71 -24.36 -0.61 4.28
CA ARG A 71 -23.55 -0.30 3.10
C ARG A 71 -22.08 -0.52 3.37
N ILE A 72 -21.38 -0.92 2.31
CA ILE A 72 -19.93 -1.07 2.30
C ILE A 72 -19.42 -0.28 1.10
N VAL A 73 -18.52 0.65 1.36
CA VAL A 73 -17.80 1.40 0.33
C VAL A 73 -16.45 0.73 0.15
N LEU A 74 -16.11 0.34 -1.08
CA LEU A 74 -14.80 -0.23 -1.38
C LEU A 74 -13.72 0.84 -1.17
N GLN A 75 -12.61 0.45 -0.55
CA GLN A 75 -11.42 1.30 -0.44
C GLN A 75 -10.30 0.80 -1.33
N ASN A 76 -10.10 -0.52 -1.34
CA ASN A 76 -9.12 -1.15 -2.20
C ASN A 76 -9.75 -2.31 -2.97
N GLY A 77 -9.28 -2.47 -4.20
CA GLY A 77 -9.62 -3.62 -5.04
C GLY A 77 -10.82 -3.41 -5.95
N TYR A 78 -11.22 -2.16 -6.25
CA TYR A 78 -12.26 -1.84 -7.25
C TYR A 78 -12.09 -2.62 -8.56
N HIS A 79 -10.91 -2.55 -9.17
CA HIS A 79 -10.62 -3.27 -10.42
C HIS A 79 -10.75 -4.78 -10.27
N ARG A 80 -10.30 -5.34 -9.14
CA ARG A 80 -10.38 -6.77 -8.87
C ARG A 80 -11.83 -7.21 -8.67
N ALA A 81 -12.59 -6.48 -7.87
CA ALA A 81 -14.00 -6.73 -7.64
C ALA A 81 -14.79 -6.65 -8.95
N TYR A 82 -14.50 -5.64 -9.77
CA TYR A 82 -15.06 -5.52 -11.12
C TYR A 82 -14.70 -6.72 -11.99
N SER A 83 -13.42 -7.09 -12.11
CA SER A 83 -13.00 -8.22 -12.93
C SER A 83 -13.62 -9.54 -12.47
N MET A 84 -13.66 -9.77 -11.16
CA MET A 84 -14.32 -10.95 -10.58
C MET A 84 -15.79 -11.01 -10.98
N LEU A 85 -16.51 -9.91 -10.79
CA LEU A 85 -17.92 -9.79 -11.11
C LEU A 85 -18.19 -9.92 -12.62
N ALA A 86 -17.36 -9.31 -13.46
CA ALA A 86 -17.43 -9.43 -14.92
C ALA A 86 -17.21 -10.87 -15.41
N HIS A 87 -16.45 -11.68 -14.65
CA HIS A 87 -16.28 -13.11 -14.87
C HIS A 87 -17.33 -13.98 -14.15
N GLY A 88 -18.38 -13.38 -13.58
CA GLY A 88 -19.47 -14.09 -12.92
C GLY A 88 -19.17 -14.53 -11.48
N ILE A 89 -18.04 -14.12 -10.90
CA ILE A 89 -17.71 -14.39 -9.50
C ILE A 89 -18.42 -13.35 -8.63
N THR A 90 -19.37 -13.82 -7.84
CA THR A 90 -20.26 -12.96 -7.02
C THR A 90 -19.83 -12.82 -5.57
N HIS A 91 -18.86 -13.63 -5.11
CA HIS A 91 -18.42 -13.68 -3.72
C HIS A 91 -16.90 -13.62 -3.64
N ALA A 92 -16.38 -12.80 -2.72
CA ALA A 92 -14.95 -12.61 -2.50
C ALA A 92 -14.68 -12.33 -1.01
N PRO A 93 -13.55 -12.82 -0.44
CA PRO A 93 -13.13 -12.41 0.89
C PRO A 93 -12.73 -10.92 0.88
N MET A 94 -13.12 -10.20 1.93
CA MET A 94 -12.88 -8.77 2.10
C MET A 94 -12.62 -8.45 3.58
N VAL A 95 -11.68 -7.53 3.82
CA VAL A 95 -11.51 -6.89 5.13
C VAL A 95 -12.48 -5.72 5.21
N VAL A 96 -13.34 -5.71 6.23
CA VAL A 96 -14.33 -4.65 6.42
C VAL A 96 -14.04 -3.93 7.71
N GLU A 97 -13.69 -2.66 7.61
CA GLU A 97 -13.59 -1.76 8.75
C GLU A 97 -14.96 -1.16 9.04
N ARG A 98 -15.46 -1.34 10.25
CA ARG A 98 -16.79 -0.88 10.64
C ARG A 98 -16.67 0.47 11.33
N VAL A 99 -17.41 1.45 10.83
CA VAL A 99 -17.48 2.79 11.41
C VAL A 99 -18.92 3.09 11.84
N SER A 100 -19.03 3.77 12.96
CA SER A 100 -20.29 4.14 13.62
C SER A 100 -20.53 5.66 13.62
N CYS A 101 -19.48 6.46 13.45
CA CYS A 101 -19.55 7.93 13.40
C CYS A 101 -18.64 8.53 12.31
N LEU A 102 -18.77 9.83 12.08
CA LEU A 102 -17.95 10.57 11.10
C LEU A 102 -16.49 10.66 11.54
N ASP A 103 -16.21 10.87 12.82
CA ASP A 103 -14.82 10.94 13.32
C ASP A 103 -14.04 9.63 13.06
N GLU A 104 -14.71 8.48 13.19
CA GLU A 104 -14.14 7.18 12.82
C GLU A 104 -13.96 7.06 11.31
N LEU A 105 -14.90 7.58 10.51
CA LEU A 105 -14.79 7.61 9.05
C LEU A 105 -13.62 8.47 8.59
N ASP A 106 -13.38 9.63 9.22
CA ASP A 106 -12.26 10.52 8.89
C ASP A 106 -10.89 9.88 9.20
N LEU A 107 -10.84 8.92 10.12
CA LEU A 107 -9.61 8.20 10.45
C LEU A 107 -9.24 7.16 9.39
N VAL A 108 -10.23 6.53 8.76
CA VAL A 108 -10.01 5.37 7.88
C VAL A 108 -10.34 5.62 6.42
N GLY A 109 -11.16 6.64 6.13
CA GLY A 109 -11.69 6.99 4.82
C GLY A 109 -10.65 7.55 3.85
N SER A 110 -10.93 7.40 2.56
CA SER A 110 -10.25 8.19 1.53
C SER A 110 -10.89 9.57 1.43
N ASP A 111 -10.12 10.59 1.04
CA ASP A 111 -10.57 11.99 0.88
C ASP A 111 -11.93 12.09 0.14
N ASP A 112 -12.09 11.41 -1.00
CA ASP A 112 -13.34 11.43 -1.77
C ASP A 112 -14.59 10.96 -0.98
N VAL A 113 -14.41 10.02 -0.04
CA VAL A 113 -15.49 9.44 0.77
C VAL A 113 -15.77 10.29 2.00
N THR A 114 -14.73 10.87 2.60
CA THR A 114 -14.84 11.78 3.75
C THR A 114 -15.39 13.15 3.36
N ASP A 115 -15.13 13.60 2.14
CA ASP A 115 -15.62 14.88 1.62
C ASP A 115 -17.13 14.88 1.36
N ASP A 116 -17.70 13.75 0.93
CA ASP A 116 -19.16 13.57 0.80
C ASP A 116 -19.66 12.19 1.29
N PRO A 117 -19.67 11.96 2.62
CA PRO A 117 -20.11 10.69 3.19
C PRO A 117 -21.59 10.41 2.90
N ALA A 118 -22.40 11.47 2.75
CA ALA A 118 -23.82 11.33 2.50
C ALA A 118 -24.09 10.72 1.12
N HIS A 119 -23.30 11.08 0.11
CA HIS A 119 -23.39 10.50 -1.23
C HIS A 119 -23.21 8.99 -1.23
N TYR A 120 -22.22 8.48 -0.50
CA TYR A 120 -21.93 7.04 -0.48
C TYR A 120 -22.86 6.26 0.47
N PHE A 121 -23.05 6.75 1.70
CA PHE A 121 -23.74 5.98 2.74
C PHE A 121 -25.24 6.26 2.83
N ARG A 122 -25.73 7.43 2.38
CA ARG A 122 -27.14 7.84 2.56
C ARG A 122 -27.91 8.09 1.26
N SER A 123 -27.25 8.35 0.13
CA SER A 123 -27.92 8.57 -1.16
C SER A 123 -28.85 7.41 -1.52
N PRO A 124 -30.06 7.63 -2.04
CA PRO A 124 -30.93 6.55 -2.52
C PRO A 124 -30.28 5.68 -3.61
N ARG A 125 -29.37 6.26 -4.41
CA ARG A 125 -28.62 5.57 -5.47
C ARG A 125 -27.14 6.01 -5.43
N PRO A 126 -26.32 5.42 -4.55
CA PRO A 126 -24.88 5.65 -4.59
C PRO A 126 -24.27 4.97 -5.84
N PRO A 127 -23.02 5.29 -6.21
CA PRO A 127 -22.30 4.53 -7.21
C PRO A 127 -22.16 3.07 -6.78
N LEU A 128 -22.61 2.14 -7.61
CA LEU A 128 -22.53 0.71 -7.33
C LEU A 128 -21.49 0.06 -8.24
N LEU A 129 -20.87 -1.02 -7.75
CA LEU A 129 -19.93 -1.81 -8.56
C LEU A 129 -20.58 -2.31 -9.87
N MET A 130 -21.87 -2.63 -9.83
CA MET A 130 -22.65 -3.05 -11.00
C MET A 130 -22.77 -1.96 -12.07
N ASP A 131 -22.66 -0.67 -11.72
CA ASP A 131 -22.75 0.42 -12.69
C ASP A 131 -21.57 0.36 -13.69
N PHE A 132 -20.41 -0.17 -13.29
CA PHE A 132 -19.26 -0.41 -14.18
C PHE A 132 -19.51 -1.49 -15.24
N LEU A 133 -20.53 -2.34 -15.05
CA LEU A 133 -20.91 -3.34 -16.05
C LEU A 133 -21.92 -2.82 -17.06
N ASN A 134 -22.47 -1.63 -16.85
CA ASN A 134 -23.47 -1.03 -17.73
C ASN A 134 -22.79 -0.15 -18.79
N PRO A 135 -22.78 -0.55 -20.08
CA PRO A 135 -22.13 0.23 -21.14
C PRO A 135 -22.70 1.66 -21.29
N ALA A 136 -23.95 1.90 -20.89
CA ALA A 136 -24.57 3.22 -20.94
C ALA A 136 -24.05 4.19 -19.87
N LEU A 137 -23.41 3.68 -18.81
CA LEU A 137 -22.85 4.47 -17.71
C LEU A 137 -21.32 4.55 -17.76
N THR A 138 -20.69 3.81 -18.67
CA THR A 138 -19.23 3.71 -18.75
C THR A 138 -18.68 4.33 -20.03
N ARG A 139 -17.46 4.87 -19.94
CA ARG A 139 -16.66 5.27 -21.09
C ARG A 139 -15.31 4.60 -21.02
N GLN A 140 -14.89 3.94 -22.10
CA GLN A 140 -13.53 3.41 -22.19
C GLN A 140 -12.54 4.55 -22.38
N VAL A 141 -11.51 4.56 -21.54
CA VAL A 141 -10.39 5.49 -21.61
C VAL A 141 -9.12 4.72 -21.89
N VAL A 142 -8.27 5.25 -22.76
CA VAL A 142 -6.96 4.68 -23.01
C VAL A 142 -6.04 5.12 -21.86
N VAL A 143 -5.57 4.14 -21.11
CA VAL A 143 -4.57 4.33 -20.05
C VAL A 143 -3.22 3.83 -20.53
N TYR A 144 -2.18 4.60 -20.24
CA TYR A 144 -0.80 4.20 -20.52
C TYR A 144 -0.29 3.31 -19.39
N PRO A 145 0.57 2.30 -19.68
CA PRO A 145 1.22 1.51 -18.65
C PRO A 145 1.95 2.42 -17.66
N LEU A 146 1.67 2.23 -16.37
CA LEU A 146 2.34 2.94 -15.29
C LEU A 146 3.47 2.09 -14.72
N GLU A 147 4.59 2.73 -14.41
CA GLU A 147 5.68 2.14 -13.65
C GLU A 147 5.79 2.86 -12.32
N THR A 148 5.61 2.15 -11.22
CA THR A 148 5.84 2.70 -9.87
C THR A 148 7.31 2.62 -9.53
N ARG A 149 7.81 3.70 -8.92
CA ARG A 149 9.22 3.89 -8.59
C ARG A 149 9.38 4.23 -7.11
N VAL A 150 10.27 3.54 -6.43
CA VAL A 150 10.70 3.86 -5.06
C VAL A 150 12.19 4.16 -5.11
N GLU A 151 12.57 5.39 -4.77
CA GLU A 151 13.97 5.81 -4.69
C GLU A 151 14.39 5.95 -3.22
N ILE A 152 15.54 5.37 -2.87
CA ILE A 152 16.15 5.48 -1.55
C ILE A 152 17.53 6.11 -1.69
N GLU A 153 17.78 7.19 -0.94
CA GLU A 153 19.11 7.79 -0.76
C GLU A 153 19.65 7.45 0.64
N ILE A 154 20.88 6.94 0.74
CA ILE A 154 21.49 6.58 2.02
C ILE A 154 22.66 7.53 2.32
N LYS A 155 22.60 8.21 3.46
CA LYS A 155 23.68 9.07 3.97
C LYS A 155 24.17 8.55 5.32
N VAL A 156 25.42 8.10 5.35
CA VAL A 156 26.07 7.64 6.59
C VAL A 156 27.05 8.70 7.06
N ARG A 157 26.96 9.07 8.34
CA ARG A 157 27.90 9.98 9.00
C ARG A 157 28.48 9.29 10.22
N THR A 158 29.81 9.30 10.32
CA THR A 158 30.53 8.75 11.46
C THR A 158 31.19 9.89 12.21
N SER A 159 30.98 9.95 13.52
CA SER A 159 31.70 10.84 14.42
C SER A 159 32.17 10.05 15.64
N THR A 160 33.26 10.49 16.24
CA THR A 160 33.80 9.95 17.49
C THR A 160 33.73 11.04 18.54
N GLY A 161 33.16 10.73 19.70
CA GLY A 161 33.03 11.68 20.81
C GLY A 161 32.96 10.95 22.15
N PRO A 162 33.06 11.67 23.28
CA PRO A 162 32.84 11.07 24.59
C PRO A 162 31.43 10.48 24.67
N ALA A 163 31.27 9.40 25.43
CA ALA A 163 29.98 8.72 25.60
C ALA A 163 28.89 9.72 26.03
N ALA A 164 27.74 9.70 25.37
CA ALA A 164 26.60 10.54 25.74
C ALA A 164 26.20 10.22 27.19
N ARG A 165 26.23 11.22 28.07
CA ARG A 165 25.67 11.09 29.41
C ARG A 165 24.16 11.03 29.28
N VAL A 166 23.56 9.88 29.61
CA VAL A 166 22.12 9.78 29.83
C VAL A 166 21.85 10.53 31.13
N VAL A 167 21.22 11.69 31.04
CA VAL A 167 20.67 12.36 32.22
C VAL A 167 19.35 11.66 32.52
N SER A 168 19.32 10.92 33.63
CA SER A 168 18.11 10.31 34.19
C SER A 168 17.16 11.36 34.75
#